data_AF-A0A3R7E0P3-F1
#
_entry.id   AF-A0A3R7E0P3-F1
#
_cell.length_a   1.000
_cell.length_b   1.000
_cell.length_c   1.000
_cell.angle_alpha   90.00
_cell.angle_beta   90.00
_cell.angle_gamma   90.00
#
_symmetry.space_group_name_H-M   'P 1'
#
loop_
_entity.id
_entity.type
_entity.pdbx_description
1 polymer ?
#
loop_
_entity_poly.entity_id
_entity_poly.type
_entity_poly.pdbx_seq_one_letter_code
_entity_poly.pdbx_strand_id
1 'polypeptide(L)'
;MGRFSMRPLPSGREAPGEACGVIKPGDILLSINEEDITSFKFEEVVEALRNLASGRVVLRFRTPNPASPDHESLEVRLRALENDVERERKCRLMAEKKMHMYRDEVLRLTDVNAVLHCTIKSLENDLHAAQKFARYAHVAI
;
A
#
# COMPACT_ATOMS: atom_id res chain seq x y z
N MET A 1 20.90 -23.61 0.01
CA MET A 1 19.67 -24.43 -0.02
C MET A 1 20.02 -25.85 0.38
N GLY A 2 19.65 -26.28 1.59
CA GLY A 2 19.86 -27.67 2.01
C GLY A 2 18.82 -28.57 1.34
N ARG A 3 19.26 -29.61 0.64
CA ARG A 3 18.35 -30.67 0.18
C ARG A 3 17.91 -31.48 1.40
N PHE A 4 16.67 -31.32 1.84
CA PHE A 4 16.04 -32.26 2.75
C PHE A 4 15.77 -33.56 1.98
N SER A 5 16.76 -34.46 1.98
CA SER A 5 16.55 -35.85 1.61
C SER A 5 16.03 -36.56 2.85
N MET A 6 14.95 -37.33 2.73
CA MET A 6 14.62 -38.31 3.76
C MET A 6 15.81 -39.28 3.89
N ARG A 7 16.14 -39.64 5.14
CA ARG A 7 17.27 -40.51 5.43
C ARG A 7 16.78 -41.94 5.45
N PRO A 8 17.44 -42.87 4.73
CA PRO A 8 17.08 -44.28 4.79
C PRO A 8 17.27 -44.81 6.20
N LEU A 9 16.49 -45.85 6.56
CA LEU A 9 16.64 -46.52 7.83
C LEU A 9 18.04 -47.13 7.95
N PRO A 10 18.57 -47.35 9.17
CA PRO A 10 19.85 -48.05 9.38
C PRO A 10 19.92 -49.44 8.74
N SER A 11 18.75 -50.04 8.46
CA SER A 11 18.58 -51.30 7.75
C SER A 11 18.72 -51.20 6.22
N GLY A 12 18.93 -49.99 5.68
CA GLY A 12 18.96 -49.71 4.23
C GLY A 12 17.58 -49.73 3.56
N ARG A 13 16.50 -49.91 4.32
CA ARG A 13 15.12 -49.87 3.81
C ARG A 13 14.59 -48.44 3.78
N GLU A 14 13.67 -48.19 2.85
CA GLU A 14 12.92 -46.95 2.79
C GLU A 14 12.08 -46.75 4.06
N ALA A 15 12.03 -45.52 4.56
CA ALA A 15 11.15 -45.17 5.66
C ALA A 15 9.68 -45.29 5.22
N PRO A 16 8.71 -45.53 6.14
CA PRO A 16 7.29 -45.64 5.80
C PRO A 16 6.75 -44.43 5.01
N GLY A 17 7.30 -43.24 5.28
CA GLY A 17 6.97 -42.02 4.55
C GLY A 17 7.59 -41.94 3.15
N GLU A 18 8.76 -42.54 2.92
CA GLU A 18 9.34 -42.66 1.57
C GLU A 18 8.58 -43.70 0.75
N ALA A 19 8.31 -44.87 1.36
CA ALA A 19 7.63 -45.99 0.74
C ALA A 19 6.19 -45.66 0.31
N CYS A 20 5.55 -44.66 0.91
CA CYS A 20 4.21 -44.26 0.51
C CYS A 20 4.19 -43.52 -0.84
N GLY A 21 5.30 -42.88 -1.24
CA GLY A 21 5.46 -42.16 -2.51
C GLY A 21 4.56 -40.93 -2.72
N VAL A 22 3.63 -40.64 -1.81
CA VAL A 22 2.65 -39.55 -1.92
C VAL A 22 3.17 -38.27 -1.28
N ILE A 23 3.84 -38.38 -0.13
CA ILE A 23 4.32 -37.22 0.63
C ILE A 23 5.63 -36.68 0.03
N LYS A 24 5.73 -35.35 -0.04
CA LYS A 24 6.90 -34.65 -0.59
C LYS A 24 7.47 -33.66 0.42
N PRO A 25 8.79 -33.40 0.40
CA PRO A 25 9.35 -32.32 1.18
C PRO A 25 8.63 -31.00 0.89
N GLY A 26 8.12 -30.36 1.94
CA GLY A 26 7.31 -29.13 1.85
C GLY A 26 5.82 -29.35 2.11
N ASP A 27 5.31 -30.58 2.08
CA ASP A 27 3.93 -30.86 2.50
C ASP A 27 3.75 -30.54 4.00
N ILE A 28 2.59 -29.97 4.34
CA ILE A 28 2.24 -29.55 5.70
C ILE A 28 1.32 -30.58 6.32
N LEU A 29 1.72 -31.16 7.46
CA LEU A 29 0.90 -32.09 8.24
C LEU A 29 -0.25 -31.33 8.91
N LEU A 30 -1.49 -31.77 8.68
CA LEU A 30 -2.70 -31.17 9.25
C LEU A 30 -3.22 -31.97 10.43
N SER A 31 -3.22 -33.29 10.33
CA SER A 31 -3.79 -34.16 11.36
C SER A 31 -3.04 -35.48 11.48
N ILE A 32 -3.03 -36.02 12.70
CA ILE A 32 -2.51 -37.35 13.03
C ILE A 32 -3.71 -38.18 13.51
N ASN A 33 -4.01 -39.27 12.80
CA ASN A 33 -5.24 -40.03 12.92
C ASN A 33 -6.47 -39.11 12.79
N GLU A 34 -7.27 -39.01 13.84
CA GLU A 34 -8.47 -38.15 13.91
C GLU A 34 -8.22 -36.81 14.61
N GLU A 35 -7.00 -36.56 15.09
CA GLU A 35 -6.64 -35.35 15.85
C GLU A 35 -6.05 -34.27 14.94
N ASP A 36 -6.66 -33.08 14.96
CA ASP A 36 -6.16 -31.90 14.25
C ASP A 36 -5.00 -31.26 15.01
N ILE A 37 -3.86 -31.12 14.35
CA ILE A 37 -2.60 -30.64 14.95
C ILE A 37 -2.18 -29.27 14.40
N THR A 38 -3.08 -28.57 13.71
CA THR A 38 -2.77 -27.30 13.03
C THR A 38 -2.33 -26.18 13.97
N SER A 39 -2.72 -26.27 15.25
CA SER A 39 -2.35 -25.35 16.32
C SER A 39 -1.09 -25.76 17.08
N PHE A 40 -0.54 -26.96 16.83
CA PHE A 40 0.58 -27.52 17.60
C PHE A 40 1.90 -26.89 17.15
N LYS A 41 2.82 -26.71 18.10
CA LYS A 41 4.21 -26.35 17.81
C LYS A 41 4.98 -27.58 17.33
N PHE A 42 6.09 -27.33 16.63
CA PHE A 42 6.92 -28.39 16.06
C PHE A 42 7.30 -29.49 17.07
N GLU A 43 7.68 -29.12 18.29
CA GLU A 43 8.06 -30.08 19.33
C GLU A 43 6.89 -30.97 19.76
N GLU A 44 5.70 -30.39 19.89
CA GLU A 44 4.47 -31.11 20.26
C GLU A 44 4.07 -32.11 19.17
N VAL A 45 4.25 -31.74 17.90
CA VAL A 45 4.00 -32.63 16.75
C VAL A 45 4.98 -33.81 16.74
N VAL A 46 6.27 -33.55 16.99
CA VAL A 46 7.29 -34.62 17.06
C VAL A 46 6.98 -35.58 18.20
N GLU A 47 6.59 -35.05 19.35
CA GLU A 47 6.23 -35.87 20.52
C GLU A 47 4.97 -36.70 20.24
N ALA A 48 3.95 -36.10 19.62
CA ALA A 48 2.75 -36.83 19.18
C ALA A 48 3.10 -37.98 18.23
N LEU A 49 3.97 -37.75 17.25
CA LEU A 49 4.42 -38.78 16.30
C LEU A 49 5.23 -39.91 16.98
N ARG A 50 6.05 -39.59 17.99
CA ARG A 50 6.84 -40.58 18.75
C ARG A 50 5.97 -41.47 19.63
N ASN A 51 4.90 -40.91 20.19
CA ASN A 51 3.99 -41.60 21.09
C ASN A 51 2.89 -42.40 20.37
N LEU A 52 2.91 -42.44 19.03
CA LEU A 52 1.98 -43.26 18.26
C LEU A 52 2.19 -44.76 18.54
N ALA A 53 1.07 -45.45 18.77
CA ALA A 53 1.08 -46.89 18.92
C ALA A 53 1.61 -47.57 17.64
N SER A 54 2.37 -48.66 17.83
CA SER A 54 2.83 -49.48 16.71
C SER A 54 1.64 -50.08 15.97
N GLY A 55 1.45 -49.74 14.70
CA GLY A 55 0.29 -50.17 13.92
C GLY A 55 -0.01 -49.25 12.73
N ARG A 56 -1.28 -49.19 12.34
CA ARG A 56 -1.75 -48.31 11.26
C ARG A 56 -1.92 -46.89 11.79
N VAL A 57 -1.25 -45.94 11.16
CA VAL A 57 -1.38 -44.50 11.42
C VAL A 57 -1.91 -43.82 10.16
N VAL A 58 -2.87 -42.91 10.31
CA VAL A 58 -3.41 -42.11 9.19
C VAL A 58 -2.92 -40.68 9.34
N LEU A 59 -2.18 -40.16 8.37
CA LEU A 59 -1.69 -38.77 8.37
C LEU A 59 -2.36 -38.01 7.23
N ARG A 60 -2.86 -36.79 7.51
CA ARG A 60 -3.38 -35.90 6.45
C ARG A 60 -2.43 -34.76 6.20
N PHE A 61 -2.05 -34.60 4.94
CA PHE A 61 -1.16 -33.54 4.48
C PHE A 61 -1.86 -32.58 3.55
N ARG A 62 -1.37 -31.34 3.51
CA ARG A 62 -1.67 -30.36 2.48
C ARG A 62 -0.39 -29.99 1.76
N THR A 63 -0.37 -30.15 0.44
CA THR A 63 0.67 -29.57 -0.39
C THR A 63 0.47 -28.05 -0.44
N PRO A 64 1.42 -27.24 0.03
CA PRO A 64 1.30 -25.79 -0.07
C PRO A 64 1.23 -25.41 -1.55
N ASN A 65 0.21 -24.64 -1.91
CA ASN A 65 0.09 -24.10 -3.26
C ASN A 65 1.13 -22.98 -3.41
N PRO A 66 2.08 -23.06 -4.36
CA PRO A 66 3.04 -21.98 -4.59
C PRO A 66 2.36 -20.65 -5.00
N ALA A 67 1.09 -20.69 -5.43
CA ALA A 67 0.32 -19.50 -5.76
C ALA A 67 -0.32 -18.79 -4.55
N SER A 68 -0.34 -19.40 -3.35
CA SER A 68 -0.78 -18.70 -2.15
C SER A 68 0.42 -17.97 -1.54
N PRO A 69 0.49 -16.63 -1.63
CA PRO A 69 1.55 -15.88 -0.95
C PRO A 69 1.52 -16.19 0.54
N ASP A 70 2.69 -16.33 1.10
CA ASP A 70 2.94 -16.53 2.53
C ASP A 70 2.29 -15.40 3.35
N HIS A 71 1.75 -15.75 4.52
CA HIS A 71 1.00 -14.84 5.38
C HIS A 71 1.85 -13.63 5.80
N GLU A 72 3.15 -13.85 6.04
CA GLU A 72 4.10 -12.80 6.40
C GLU A 72 4.30 -11.79 5.24
N SER A 73 4.46 -12.27 4.00
CA SER A 73 4.51 -11.40 2.81
C SER A 73 3.23 -10.59 2.62
N LEU A 74 2.05 -11.17 2.88
CA LEU A 74 0.78 -10.45 2.80
C LEU A 74 0.67 -9.35 3.85
N GLU A 75 1.06 -9.61 5.10
CA GLU A 75 1.05 -8.61 6.17
C GLU A 75 1.99 -7.43 5.85
N VAL A 76 3.18 -7.72 5.33
CA VAL A 76 4.13 -6.67 4.92
C VAL A 76 3.54 -5.81 3.80
N ARG A 77 2.91 -6.45 2.80
CA ARG A 77 2.23 -5.73 1.70
C ARG A 77 1.06 -4.89 2.18
N LEU A 78 0.27 -5.39 3.13
CA LEU A 78 -0.83 -4.64 3.73
C LEU A 78 -0.32 -3.39 4.43
N ARG A 79 0.71 -3.51 5.28
CA ARG A 79 1.32 -2.34 5.96
C ARG A 79 1.89 -1.33 4.96
N ALA A 80 2.50 -1.80 3.87
CA ALA A 80 2.98 -0.90 2.82
C ALA A 80 1.83 -0.13 2.16
N LEU A 81 0.74 -0.81 1.80
CA LEU A 81 -0.45 -0.17 1.22
C LEU A 81 -1.11 0.83 2.17
N GLU A 82 -1.21 0.50 3.47
CA GLU A 82 -1.74 1.42 4.48
C GLU A 82 -0.91 2.71 4.56
N ASN A 83 0.42 2.58 4.56
CA ASN A 83 1.33 3.72 4.54
C ASN A 83 1.18 4.55 3.26
N ASP A 84 0.96 3.92 2.12
CA ASP A 84 0.77 4.60 0.83
C ASP A 84 -0.53 5.40 0.81
N VAL A 85 -1.62 4.80 1.29
CA VAL A 85 -2.92 5.46 1.42
C VAL A 85 -2.84 6.67 2.36
N GLU A 86 -2.11 6.54 3.46
CA GLU A 86 -1.92 7.63 4.43
C GLU A 86 -1.12 8.80 3.82
N ARG A 87 -0.06 8.50 3.06
CA ARG A 87 0.70 9.53 2.33
C ARG A 87 -0.18 10.24 1.31
N GLU A 88 -0.94 9.49 0.53
CA GLU A 88 -1.84 10.02 -0.49
C GLU A 88 -2.90 10.95 0.13
N ARG A 89 -3.51 10.57 1.26
CA ARG A 89 -4.46 11.41 1.99
C ARG A 89 -3.85 12.74 2.44
N LYS A 90 -2.64 12.70 3.02
CA LYS A 90 -1.91 13.91 3.45
C LYS A 90 -1.57 14.82 2.27
N CYS A 91 -1.05 14.25 1.19
CA CYS A 91 -0.74 15.00 -0.04
C CYS A 91 -1.99 15.67 -0.61
N ARG A 92 -3.13 14.96 -0.65
CA ARG A 92 -4.40 15.50 -1.13
C ARG A 92 -4.88 16.69 -0.31
N LEU A 93 -4.88 16.57 1.02
CA LEU A 93 -5.30 17.67 1.91
C LEU A 93 -4.46 18.93 1.69
N MET A 94 -3.15 18.76 1.53
CA MET A 94 -2.24 19.89 1.26
C MET A 94 -2.51 20.52 -0.11
N ALA A 95 -2.76 19.70 -1.13
CA ALA A 95 -3.10 20.18 -2.46
C ALA A 95 -4.43 20.96 -2.46
N GLU A 96 -5.46 20.46 -1.76
CA GLU A 96 -6.75 21.14 -1.61
C GLU A 96 -6.59 22.48 -0.89
N LYS A 97 -5.85 22.52 0.22
CA LYS A 97 -5.57 23.76 0.94
C LYS A 97 -4.81 24.78 0.08
N LYS A 98 -3.81 24.31 -0.68
CA LYS A 98 -3.04 25.14 -1.61
C LYS A 98 -3.94 25.68 -2.73
N MET A 99 -4.82 24.85 -3.27
CA MET A 99 -5.78 25.25 -4.30
C MET A 99 -6.74 26.33 -3.77
N HIS A 100 -7.23 26.18 -2.54
CA HIS A 100 -8.09 27.18 -1.93
C HIS A 100 -7.38 28.52 -1.74
N MET A 101 -6.18 28.53 -1.15
CA MET A 101 -5.43 29.79 -0.98
C MET A 101 -5.10 30.46 -2.32
N TYR A 102 -4.73 29.68 -3.33
CA TYR A 102 -4.46 30.22 -4.66
C TYR A 102 -5.73 30.84 -5.28
N ARG A 103 -6.87 30.19 -5.13
CA ARG A 103 -8.15 30.69 -5.63
C ARG A 103 -8.52 32.02 -4.97
N ASP A 104 -8.37 32.11 -3.65
CA ASP A 104 -8.69 33.33 -2.89
C ASP A 104 -7.77 34.50 -3.31
N GLU A 105 -6.47 34.23 -3.48
CA GLU A 105 -5.52 35.25 -3.92
C GLU A 105 -5.80 35.71 -5.35
N VAL A 106 -6.18 34.81 -6.25
CA VAL A 106 -6.58 35.18 -7.63
C VAL A 106 -7.81 36.09 -7.62
N LEU A 107 -8.80 35.80 -6.79
CA LEU A 107 -9.99 36.65 -6.63
C LEU A 107 -9.59 38.05 -6.12
N ARG A 108 -8.77 38.10 -5.07
CA ARG A 108 -8.28 39.36 -4.49
C ARG A 108 -7.51 40.20 -5.51
N LEU A 109 -6.60 39.58 -6.26
CA LEU A 109 -5.85 40.26 -7.33
C LEU A 109 -6.76 40.73 -8.46
N THR A 110 -7.81 39.98 -8.77
CA THR A 110 -8.81 40.38 -9.77
C THR A 110 -9.53 41.66 -9.34
N ASP A 111 -9.96 41.74 -8.07
CA ASP A 111 -10.61 42.94 -7.53
C ASP A 111 -9.68 44.15 -7.54
N VAL A 112 -8.43 43.97 -7.10
CA VAL A 112 -7.42 45.03 -7.11
C VAL A 112 -7.14 45.51 -8.54
N ASN A 113 -7.00 44.59 -9.49
CA ASN A 113 -6.79 44.94 -10.90
C ASN A 113 -7.98 45.74 -11.47
N ALA A 114 -9.22 45.36 -11.15
CA ALA A 114 -10.40 46.09 -11.58
C ALA A 114 -10.41 47.54 -11.05
N VAL A 115 -10.10 47.74 -9.77
CA VAL A 115 -10.01 49.07 -9.15
C VAL A 115 -8.90 49.91 -9.80
N LEU A 116 -7.73 49.32 -10.03
CA LEU A 116 -6.62 50.00 -10.70
C LEU A 116 -6.99 50.42 -12.12
N HIS A 117 -7.65 49.56 -12.89
CA HIS A 117 -8.14 49.91 -14.23
C HIS A 117 -9.13 51.07 -14.20
N CYS A 118 -10.08 51.09 -13.26
CA CYS A 118 -11.01 52.21 -13.09
C CYS A 118 -10.27 53.52 -12.75
N THR A 119 -9.29 53.43 -11.84
CA THR A 119 -8.49 54.59 -11.41
C THR A 119 -7.68 55.17 -12.56
N ILE A 120 -6.98 54.31 -13.32
CA ILE A 120 -6.20 54.72 -14.48
C ILE A 120 -7.10 55.43 -15.49
N LYS A 121 -8.25 54.83 -15.81
CA LYS A 121 -9.21 55.41 -16.74
C LYS A 121 -9.73 56.78 -16.29
N SER A 122 -9.95 56.97 -14.99
CA SER A 122 -10.34 58.28 -14.45
C SER A 122 -9.24 59.32 -14.67
N LEU A 123 -8.00 58.99 -14.31
CA LEU A 123 -6.86 59.89 -14.47
C LEU A 123 -6.60 60.25 -15.94
N GLU A 124 -6.78 59.29 -16.86
CA GLU A 124 -6.69 59.54 -18.31
C GLU A 124 -7.74 60.55 -18.78
N ASN A 125 -8.98 60.43 -18.30
CA ASN A 125 -10.04 61.38 -18.61
C ASN A 125 -9.73 62.78 -18.05
N ASP A 126 -9.25 62.85 -16.81
CA ASP A 126 -8.89 64.12 -16.16
C ASP A 126 -7.73 64.81 -16.88
N LEU A 127 -6.70 64.04 -17.25
CA LEU A 127 -5.58 64.52 -18.06
C LEU A 127 -6.05 65.05 -19.41
N HIS A 128 -6.92 64.30 -20.10
CA HIS A 128 -7.47 64.72 -21.38
C HIS A 128 -8.29 66.01 -21.26
N ALA A 129 -9.11 66.14 -20.21
CA ALA A 129 -9.85 67.35 -19.93
C ALA A 129 -8.92 68.55 -19.68
N ALA A 130 -7.91 68.39 -18.83
CA ALA A 130 -6.92 69.43 -18.52
C ALA A 130 -6.16 69.89 -19.79
N GLN A 131 -5.72 68.95 -20.63
CA GLN A 131 -5.08 69.25 -21.91
C GLN A 131 -6.01 70.03 -22.85
N LYS A 132 -7.29 69.66 -22.92
CA LYS A 132 -8.30 70.36 -23.73
C LYS A 132 -8.52 71.79 -23.23
N PHE A 133 -8.64 72.00 -21.91
CA PHE A 133 -8.75 73.34 -21.33
C PHE A 133 -7.53 74.21 -21.64
N ALA A 134 -6.32 73.68 -21.47
CA ALA A 134 -5.09 74.41 -21.79
C ALA A 134 -5.05 74.85 -23.26
N ARG A 135 -5.47 73.99 -24.19
CA ARG A 135 -5.54 74.33 -25.62
C ARG A 135 -6.52 75.46 -25.91
N TYR A 136 -7.70 75.48 -25.29
CA TYR A 136 -8.65 76.59 -25.49
C TYR A 136 -8.19 77.89 -24.86
N ALA A 137 -7.54 77.84 -23.69
CA ALA A 137 -6.98 79.03 -23.05
C ALA A 137 -5.90 79.70 -23.91
N HIS A 138 -5.07 78.91 -24.62
CA HIS A 138 -4.06 79.43 -25.54
C HIS A 138 -4.62 80.03 -26.85
N VAL A 139 -5.87 79.76 -27.21
CA VAL A 139 -6.52 80.27 -28.44
C VAL A 139 -7.36 81.53 -28.18
N ALA A 140 -7.63 81.87 -26.91
CA ALA A 140 -8.50 82.98 -26.51
C ALA A 140 -7.76 84.30 -26.17
N ILE A 141 -6.46 84.41 -26.49
CA ILE A 141 -5.62 85.61 -26.36
C ILE A 141 -5.20 86.04 -27.76
#